data_AF-A0A1J1E770-F1
#
_entry.id   AF-A0A1J1E770-F1
#
_cell.length_a   1.000
_cell.length_b   1.000
_cell.length_c   1.000
_cell.angle_alpha   90.00
_cell.angle_beta   90.00
_cell.angle_gamma   90.00
#
_symmetry.space_group_name_H-M   'P 1'
#
loop_
_entity.id
_entity.type
_entity.pdbx_description
1 polymer ?
#
loop_
_entity_poly.entity_id
_entity_poly.type
_entity_poly.pdbx_seq_one_letter_code
_entity_poly.pdbx_strand_id
1 'polypeptide(L)'
;VNSYTSTKSSICGSGNKQVHYNEIDGSSYCEKELIFPSELLRRKITPLNLYGFGGLKWYRPTRLQHVLDLKSRYPDAKLVVGNTEIGIEMKFKNLKYQVLVSVANVPELHALKIKEDGLEIGASVRLTELLKVLNKVVLERDVHETASCKAFIEQIKWFAGKQIRNVASVGGNICTASP
;
A
#
# COMPACT_ATOMS: atom_id res chain seq x y z
N VAL A 1 17.24 -31.96 50.46
CA VAL A 1 18.20 -31.17 51.28
C VAL A 1 19.43 -30.92 50.42
N ASN A 2 19.96 -29.69 50.46
CA ASN A 2 21.04 -29.09 49.66
C ASN A 2 20.59 -28.57 48.27
N SER A 3 20.23 -27.30 48.06
CA SER A 3 20.90 -26.01 48.31
C SER A 3 22.15 -25.77 47.43
N TYR A 4 21.97 -25.06 46.32
CA TYR A 4 23.00 -24.20 45.76
C TYR A 4 22.36 -22.86 45.37
N THR A 5 22.61 -21.88 46.21
CA THR A 5 22.47 -20.45 45.93
C THR A 5 23.58 -20.03 44.97
N SER A 6 23.23 -19.26 43.94
CA SER A 6 24.17 -18.31 43.37
C SER A 6 23.49 -16.95 43.15
N THR A 7 24.16 -15.98 43.75
CA THR A 7 24.02 -14.53 43.86
C THR A 7 23.57 -13.76 42.62
N LYS A 8 22.75 -12.74 42.86
CA LYS A 8 22.39 -11.63 41.96
C LYS A 8 23.52 -10.59 41.84
N SER A 9 23.61 -9.94 40.68
CA SER A 9 24.14 -8.58 40.47
C SER A 9 23.59 -8.07 39.11
N SER A 10 22.53 -7.24 39.09
CA SER A 10 22.50 -5.75 39.02
C SER A 10 22.63 -5.19 37.58
N ILE A 11 21.51 -4.86 36.91
CA ILE A 11 20.87 -3.53 36.66
C ILE A 11 21.46 -2.74 35.46
N CYS A 12 20.67 -2.59 34.39
CA CYS A 12 20.13 -1.32 33.84
C CYS A 12 19.07 -1.67 32.75
N GLY A 13 17.93 -1.03 32.55
CA GLY A 13 17.37 0.20 33.09
C GLY A 13 16.86 1.12 31.97
N SER A 14 15.75 0.78 31.30
CA SER A 14 14.74 1.75 30.80
C SER A 14 13.57 0.98 30.16
N GLY A 15 12.37 1.28 30.64
CA GLY A 15 11.21 0.39 30.55
C GLY A 15 10.58 0.31 29.16
N ASN A 16 10.49 -0.91 28.64
CA ASN A 16 9.39 -1.26 27.76
C ASN A 16 8.11 -1.13 28.58
N LYS A 17 7.32 -0.07 28.36
CA LYS A 17 5.94 -0.04 28.85
C LYS A 17 5.26 -1.27 28.27
N GLN A 18 4.97 -2.24 29.13
CA GLN A 18 4.20 -3.41 28.78
C GLN A 18 2.87 -2.91 28.21
N VAL A 19 2.66 -3.16 26.92
CA VAL A 19 1.39 -2.84 26.27
C VAL A 19 0.35 -3.68 26.98
N HIS A 20 -0.62 -3.02 27.63
CA HIS A 20 -1.72 -3.68 28.30
C HIS A 20 -2.51 -4.45 27.23
N TYR A 21 -2.29 -5.76 27.15
CA TYR A 21 -3.17 -6.63 26.39
C TYR A 21 -4.48 -6.63 27.15
N ASN A 22 -5.54 -6.08 26.55
CA ASN A 22 -6.87 -6.32 27.08
C ASN A 22 -7.14 -7.83 26.93
N GLU A 23 -7.39 -8.50 28.04
CA GLU A 23 -7.85 -9.90 28.11
C GLU A 23 -9.29 -9.98 27.58
N ILE A 24 -9.46 -9.74 26.29
CA ILE A 24 -10.76 -9.84 25.65
C ILE A 24 -10.94 -11.31 25.22
N ASP A 25 -11.86 -12.00 25.87
CA ASP A 25 -12.31 -13.33 25.46
C ASP A 25 -12.97 -13.26 24.07
N GLY A 26 -12.21 -13.66 23.06
CA GLY A 26 -12.60 -13.64 21.65
C GLY A 26 -13.76 -14.57 21.30
N SER A 27 -14.14 -15.50 22.18
CA SER A 27 -15.26 -16.42 21.97
C SER A 27 -16.64 -15.75 22.05
N SER A 28 -16.71 -14.54 22.64
CA SER A 28 -17.95 -13.73 22.72
C SER A 28 -18.32 -12.98 21.44
N TYR A 29 -17.45 -13.00 20.42
CA TYR A 29 -17.63 -12.26 19.16
C TYR A 29 -18.13 -13.12 17.99
N CYS A 30 -18.58 -14.35 18.24
CA CYS A 30 -18.99 -15.29 17.18
C CYS A 30 -20.12 -14.78 16.27
N GLU A 31 -20.85 -13.73 16.66
CA GLU A 31 -21.97 -13.15 15.89
C GLU A 31 -21.77 -11.67 15.50
N LYS A 32 -20.63 -11.04 15.84
CA LYS A 32 -20.44 -9.59 15.63
C LYS A 32 -19.13 -9.30 14.89
N GLU A 33 -19.22 -8.46 13.87
CA GLU A 33 -18.02 -7.98 13.16
C GLU A 33 -17.09 -7.22 14.11
N LEU A 34 -15.78 -7.32 13.85
CA LEU A 34 -14.76 -6.60 14.60
C LEU A 34 -14.91 -5.09 14.40
N ILE A 35 -14.92 -4.34 15.49
CA ILE A 35 -14.98 -2.88 15.46
C ILE A 35 -13.62 -2.33 15.03
N PHE A 36 -13.61 -1.41 14.07
CA PHE A 36 -12.39 -0.73 13.65
C PHE A 36 -11.82 0.14 14.78
N PRO A 37 -10.51 0.04 15.11
CA PRO A 37 -9.91 0.80 16.22
C PRO A 37 -10.06 2.32 16.03
N SER A 38 -10.66 3.00 17.01
CA SER A 38 -10.94 4.44 16.93
C SER A 38 -9.68 5.31 16.83
N GLU A 39 -8.56 4.82 17.37
CA GLU A 39 -7.25 5.45 17.34
C GLU A 39 -6.72 5.57 15.90
N LEU A 40 -7.03 4.60 15.04
CA LEU A 40 -6.62 4.59 13.65
C LEU A 40 -7.44 5.57 12.80
N LEU A 41 -8.71 5.82 13.14
CA LEU A 41 -9.54 6.82 12.46
C LEU A 41 -9.00 8.24 12.68
N ARG A 42 -8.43 8.50 13.87
CA ARG A 42 -7.88 9.81 14.25
C ARG A 42 -6.45 10.02 13.76
N ARG A 43 -5.81 8.99 13.19
CA ARG A 43 -4.41 9.04 12.80
C ARG A 43 -4.21 9.91 11.56
N LYS A 44 -3.45 11.00 11.72
CA LYS A 44 -3.01 11.82 10.59
C LYS A 44 -1.89 11.10 9.82
N ILE A 45 -2.01 11.07 8.50
CA ILE A 45 -0.97 10.52 7.62
C ILE A 45 0.21 11.49 7.61
N THR A 46 1.37 11.03 8.07
CA THR A 46 2.62 11.80 8.08
C THR A 46 3.67 11.21 7.13
N PRO A 47 4.59 12.02 6.58
CA PRO A 47 5.74 11.48 5.87
C PRO A 47 6.55 10.52 6.75
N LEU A 48 7.10 9.47 6.15
CA LEU A 48 8.00 8.53 6.85
C LEU A 48 9.32 8.38 6.09
N ASN A 49 10.39 8.18 6.85
CA ASN A 49 11.71 7.78 6.36
C ASN A 49 12.23 6.68 7.28
N LEU A 50 12.38 5.47 6.74
CA LEU A 50 12.78 4.28 7.48
C LEU A 50 14.08 3.74 6.88
N TYR A 51 14.91 3.19 7.75
CA TYR A 51 16.15 2.52 7.38
C TYR A 51 16.04 1.04 7.74
N GLY A 52 16.39 0.18 6.78
CA GLY A 52 16.39 -1.26 6.93
C GLY A 52 17.81 -1.84 6.84
N PHE A 53 17.89 -3.16 6.98
CA PHE A 53 19.14 -3.91 6.81
C PHE A 53 19.77 -3.67 5.44
N GLY A 54 21.10 -3.76 5.37
CA GLY A 54 21.84 -3.59 4.11
C GLY A 54 21.79 -2.17 3.53
N GLY A 55 21.46 -1.17 4.34
CA GLY A 55 21.38 0.23 3.91
C GLY A 55 20.11 0.58 3.13
N LEU A 56 19.08 -0.28 3.17
CA LEU A 56 17.80 -0.04 2.54
C LEU A 56 17.16 1.24 3.11
N LYS A 57 16.75 2.15 2.23
CA LYS A 57 15.98 3.35 2.60
C LYS A 57 14.57 3.23 2.07
N TRP A 58 13.59 3.43 2.93
CA TRP A 58 12.18 3.44 2.54
C TRP A 58 11.54 4.77 2.91
N TYR A 59 11.06 5.48 1.89
CA TYR A 59 10.42 6.77 2.03
C TYR A 59 8.91 6.65 1.76
N ARG A 60 8.11 7.39 2.52
CA ARG A 60 6.68 7.58 2.25
C ARG A 60 6.36 9.07 2.25
N PRO A 61 6.56 9.78 1.13
CA PRO A 61 6.10 11.15 0.99
C PRO A 61 4.56 11.24 1.00
N THR A 62 4.05 12.40 1.37
CA THR A 62 2.61 12.74 1.34
C THR A 62 2.29 13.90 0.40
N ARG A 63 3.30 14.39 -0.34
CA ARG A 63 3.20 15.50 -1.29
C ARG A 63 3.93 15.11 -2.57
N LEU A 64 3.38 15.49 -3.72
CA LEU A 64 3.97 15.19 -5.01
C LEU A 64 5.39 15.74 -5.15
N GLN A 65 5.63 16.98 -4.70
CA GLN A 65 6.95 17.60 -4.77
C GLN A 65 8.04 16.74 -4.11
N HIS A 66 7.76 16.16 -2.93
CA HIS A 66 8.73 15.31 -2.24
C HIS A 66 9.02 14.00 -3.00
N VAL A 67 8.06 13.48 -3.78
CA VAL A 67 8.32 12.33 -4.66
C VAL A 67 9.32 12.73 -5.75
N LEU A 68 9.11 13.90 -6.36
CA LEU A 68 10.00 14.42 -7.41
C LEU A 68 11.40 14.69 -6.86
N ASP A 69 11.51 15.31 -5.69
CA ASP A 69 12.79 15.58 -5.02
C ASP A 69 13.52 14.28 -4.70
N LEU A 70 12.81 13.26 -4.19
CA LEU A 70 13.38 11.94 -3.93
C LEU A 70 13.83 11.25 -5.20
N LYS A 71 13.07 11.35 -6.29
CA LYS A 71 13.41 10.75 -7.58
C LYS A 71 14.59 11.47 -8.25
N SER A 72 14.71 12.78 -8.07
CA SER A 72 15.88 13.56 -8.51
C SER A 72 17.13 13.20 -7.72
N ARG A 73 17.02 13.10 -6.38
CA ARG A 73 18.12 12.72 -5.50
C ARG A 73 18.57 11.26 -5.69
N TYR A 74 17.62 10.38 -5.96
CA TYR A 74 17.84 8.95 -6.15
C TYR A 74 17.19 8.51 -7.47
N PRO A 75 17.86 8.74 -8.61
CA PRO A 75 17.31 8.41 -9.93
C PRO A 75 16.88 6.95 -10.07
N ASP A 76 17.56 6.03 -9.40
CA ASP A 76 17.25 4.59 -9.44
C ASP A 76 16.20 4.15 -8.41
N ALA A 77 15.67 5.08 -7.61
CA ALA A 77 14.67 4.74 -6.60
C ALA A 77 13.42 4.13 -7.25
N LYS A 78 12.97 3.00 -6.72
CA LYS A 78 11.75 2.34 -7.18
C LYS A 78 10.54 2.93 -6.48
N LEU A 79 9.57 3.37 -7.28
CA LEU A 79 8.28 3.81 -6.77
C LEU A 79 7.42 2.57 -6.46
N VAL A 80 6.76 2.57 -5.30
CA VAL A 80 6.01 1.41 -4.81
C VAL A 80 4.59 1.83 -4.42
N VAL A 81 3.60 1.07 -4.89
CA VAL A 81 2.20 1.14 -4.41
C VAL A 81 1.82 -0.19 -3.78
N GLY A 82 1.42 -1.18 -4.59
CA GLY A 82 0.98 -2.50 -4.13
C GLY A 82 2.08 -3.54 -3.93
N ASN A 83 3.31 -3.23 -4.34
CA ASN A 83 4.48 -4.13 -4.26
C ASN A 83 4.31 -5.48 -5.00
N THR A 84 3.35 -5.60 -5.93
CA THR A 84 3.03 -6.85 -6.62
C THR A 84 4.06 -7.28 -7.65
N GLU A 85 4.84 -6.34 -8.22
CA GLU A 85 5.98 -6.64 -9.10
C GLU A 85 7.30 -6.54 -8.33
N ILE A 86 7.58 -5.40 -7.69
CA ILE A 86 8.84 -5.16 -6.98
C ILE A 86 9.14 -6.27 -5.95
N GLY A 87 8.12 -6.77 -5.24
CA GLY A 87 8.28 -7.90 -4.33
C GLY A 87 8.70 -9.21 -5.02
N ILE A 88 8.19 -9.47 -6.22
CA ILE A 88 8.58 -10.63 -7.04
C ILE A 88 10.00 -10.48 -7.57
N GLU A 89 10.33 -9.28 -8.08
CA GLU A 89 11.68 -8.96 -8.55
C GLU A 89 12.74 -9.15 -7.46
N MET A 90 12.48 -8.64 -6.26
CA MET A 90 13.42 -8.77 -5.14
C MET A 90 13.52 -10.22 -4.64
N LYS A 91 12.40 -10.93 -4.56
CA LYS A 91 12.36 -12.29 -3.98
C LYS A 91 12.85 -13.36 -4.94
N PHE A 92 12.41 -13.32 -6.21
CA PHE A 92 12.60 -14.42 -7.16
C PHE A 92 13.59 -14.08 -8.28
N LYS A 93 13.76 -12.79 -8.62
CA LYS A 93 14.75 -12.33 -9.60
C LYS A 93 16.05 -11.82 -8.95
N ASN A 94 16.14 -11.86 -7.62
CA ASN A 94 17.29 -11.42 -6.81
C ASN A 94 17.74 -9.97 -7.12
N LEU A 95 16.79 -9.11 -7.53
CA LEU A 95 17.08 -7.69 -7.76
C LEU A 95 17.17 -6.95 -6.42
N LYS A 96 18.18 -6.07 -6.29
CA LYS A 96 18.42 -5.31 -5.06
C LYS A 96 18.12 -3.84 -5.28
N TYR A 97 17.12 -3.34 -4.57
CA TYR A 97 16.72 -1.93 -4.61
C TYR A 97 17.07 -1.26 -3.29
N GLN A 98 18.01 -0.30 -3.33
CA GLN A 98 18.49 0.38 -2.12
C GLN A 98 17.58 1.51 -1.65
N VAL A 99 16.77 2.08 -2.56
CA VAL A 99 15.84 3.16 -2.24
C VAL A 99 14.45 2.81 -2.79
N LEU A 100 13.49 2.71 -1.88
CA LEU A 100 12.08 2.50 -2.18
C LEU A 100 11.27 3.73 -1.76
N VAL A 101 10.38 4.19 -2.63
CA VAL A 101 9.52 5.34 -2.36
C VAL A 101 8.07 4.91 -2.51
N SER A 102 7.35 4.80 -1.39
CA SER A 102 5.92 4.54 -1.40
C SER A 102 5.13 5.78 -1.80
N VAL A 103 4.42 5.70 -2.92
CA VAL A 103 3.62 6.81 -3.48
C VAL A 103 2.12 6.62 -3.26
N ALA A 104 1.75 5.66 -2.40
CA ALA A 104 0.37 5.30 -2.08
C ALA A 104 -0.37 6.31 -1.17
N ASN A 105 0.28 7.39 -0.75
CA ASN A 105 -0.31 8.44 0.08
C ASN A 105 -0.15 9.83 -0.52
N VAL A 106 0.10 9.91 -1.83
CA VAL A 106 0.21 11.16 -2.59
C VAL A 106 -1.15 11.43 -3.25
N PRO A 107 -1.92 12.43 -2.79
CA PRO A 107 -3.30 12.64 -3.22
C PRO A 107 -3.48 12.77 -4.74
N GLU A 108 -2.57 13.47 -5.40
CA GLU A 108 -2.59 13.73 -6.84
C GLU A 108 -2.51 12.42 -7.64
N LEU A 109 -1.76 11.43 -7.15
CA LEU A 109 -1.63 10.12 -7.79
C LEU A 109 -2.80 9.18 -7.50
N HIS A 110 -3.68 9.54 -6.56
CA HIS A 110 -4.90 8.78 -6.23
C HIS A 110 -6.16 9.37 -6.85
N ALA A 111 -6.05 10.49 -7.56
CA ALA A 111 -7.19 11.12 -8.21
C ALA A 111 -7.83 10.19 -9.23
N LEU A 112 -9.17 10.12 -9.23
CA LEU A 112 -9.94 9.42 -10.24
C LEU A 112 -11.15 10.28 -10.56
N LYS A 113 -11.11 10.98 -11.69
CA LYS A 113 -12.11 12.00 -12.06
C LYS A 113 -12.78 11.63 -13.38
N ILE A 114 -14.10 11.75 -13.38
CA ILE A 114 -14.94 11.65 -14.58
C ILE A 114 -15.10 13.08 -15.11
N LYS A 115 -14.61 13.34 -16.33
CA LYS A 115 -14.72 14.60 -17.05
C LYS A 115 -15.61 14.44 -18.26
N GLU A 116 -16.13 15.52 -18.84
CA GLU A 116 -16.96 15.47 -20.04
C GLU A 116 -16.28 14.68 -21.18
N ASP A 117 -14.99 14.96 -21.41
CA ASP A 117 -14.16 14.38 -22.47
C ASP A 117 -13.48 13.04 -22.12
N GLY A 118 -13.64 12.50 -20.90
CA GLY A 118 -13.08 11.21 -20.54
C GLY A 118 -12.77 11.00 -19.05
N LEU A 119 -11.80 10.12 -18.77
CA LEU A 119 -11.39 9.74 -17.42
C LEU A 119 -9.95 10.20 -17.14
N GLU A 120 -9.76 10.93 -16.04
CA GLU A 120 -8.44 11.19 -15.48
C GLU A 120 -8.16 10.16 -14.38
N ILE A 121 -7.15 9.30 -14.59
CA ILE A 121 -6.81 8.19 -13.72
C ILE A 121 -5.42 8.40 -13.13
N GLY A 122 -5.34 8.58 -11.82
CA GLY A 122 -4.09 8.69 -11.09
C GLY A 122 -3.31 7.37 -11.07
N ALA A 123 -1.99 7.46 -11.14
CA ALA A 123 -1.11 6.29 -11.24
C ALA A 123 -1.20 5.32 -10.04
N SER A 124 -1.55 5.80 -8.86
CA SER A 124 -1.70 4.99 -7.64
C SER A 124 -3.12 4.44 -7.44
N VAL A 125 -4.06 4.69 -8.38
CA VAL A 125 -5.40 4.10 -8.36
C VAL A 125 -5.29 2.57 -8.42
N ARG A 126 -6.01 1.88 -7.53
CA ARG A 126 -6.05 0.42 -7.46
C ARG A 126 -6.95 -0.13 -8.56
N LEU A 127 -6.62 -1.30 -9.11
CA LEU A 127 -7.44 -1.94 -10.16
C LEU A 127 -8.88 -2.20 -9.71
N THR A 128 -9.10 -2.56 -8.45
CA THR A 128 -10.45 -2.72 -7.90
C THR A 128 -11.25 -1.40 -7.90
N GLU A 129 -10.62 -0.27 -7.57
CA GLU A 129 -11.29 1.04 -7.58
C GLU A 129 -11.55 1.52 -9.00
N LEU A 130 -10.59 1.32 -9.91
CA LEU A 130 -10.78 1.58 -11.33
C LEU A 130 -11.97 0.80 -11.88
N LEU A 131 -12.06 -0.51 -11.59
CA LEU A 131 -13.16 -1.36 -12.04
C LEU A 131 -14.53 -0.84 -11.57
N LYS A 132 -14.65 -0.35 -10.33
CA LYS A 132 -15.90 0.25 -9.82
C LYS A 132 -16.30 1.47 -10.64
N VAL A 133 -15.36 2.38 -10.92
CA VAL A 133 -15.64 3.61 -11.68
C VAL A 133 -15.96 3.30 -13.14
N LEU A 134 -15.25 2.36 -13.77
CA LEU A 134 -15.56 1.96 -15.15
C LEU A 134 -16.97 1.39 -15.26
N ASN A 135 -17.39 0.53 -14.33
CA ASN A 135 -18.76 0.00 -14.31
C ASN A 135 -19.79 1.13 -14.13
N LYS A 136 -19.52 2.09 -13.23
CA LYS A 136 -20.38 3.25 -13.04
C LYS A 136 -20.54 4.06 -14.35
N VAL A 137 -19.43 4.36 -15.02
CA VAL A 137 -19.43 5.14 -16.28
C VAL A 137 -20.19 4.43 -17.39
N VAL A 138 -20.05 3.10 -17.51
CA VAL A 138 -20.79 2.30 -18.51
C VAL A 138 -22.31 2.32 -18.28
N LEU A 139 -22.75 2.48 -17.03
CA LEU A 139 -24.17 2.58 -16.70
C LEU A 139 -24.74 3.99 -16.90
N GLU A 140 -23.91 5.04 -16.75
CA GLU A 140 -24.36 6.43 -16.73
C GLU A 140 -24.19 7.16 -18.08
N ARG A 141 -23.35 6.66 -18.98
CA ARG A 141 -23.04 7.29 -20.28
C ARG A 141 -23.51 6.47 -21.47
N ASP A 142 -23.56 7.13 -22.63
CA ASP A 142 -24.01 6.49 -23.86
C ASP A 142 -23.06 5.38 -24.32
N VAL A 143 -23.61 4.42 -25.06
CA VAL A 143 -22.87 3.25 -25.54
C VAL A 143 -21.67 3.62 -26.41
N HIS A 144 -21.80 4.69 -27.21
CA HIS A 144 -20.74 5.14 -28.12
C HIS A 144 -19.57 5.80 -27.38
N GLU A 145 -19.78 6.34 -26.18
CA GLU A 145 -18.73 6.95 -25.34
C GLU A 145 -17.95 5.92 -24.51
N THR A 146 -18.53 4.73 -24.28
CA THR A 146 -18.08 3.79 -23.24
C THR A 146 -17.37 2.55 -23.76
N ALA A 147 -17.10 2.47 -25.07
CA ALA A 147 -16.45 1.31 -25.70
C ALA A 147 -15.13 0.92 -25.02
N SER A 148 -14.23 1.90 -24.80
CA SER A 148 -12.95 1.66 -24.11
C SER A 148 -13.14 1.22 -22.65
N CYS A 149 -14.15 1.75 -21.95
CA CYS A 149 -14.44 1.35 -20.58
C CYS A 149 -14.85 -0.12 -20.50
N LYS A 150 -15.71 -0.58 -21.42
CA LYS A 150 -16.12 -1.99 -21.52
C LYS A 150 -14.92 -2.91 -21.80
N ALA A 151 -14.03 -2.49 -22.70
CA ALA A 151 -12.80 -3.25 -22.97
C ALA A 151 -11.92 -3.39 -21.72
N PHE A 152 -11.70 -2.31 -20.96
CA PHE A 152 -10.95 -2.38 -19.70
C PHE A 152 -11.64 -3.26 -18.65
N ILE A 153 -12.97 -3.20 -18.52
CA ILE A 153 -13.73 -4.05 -17.59
C ILE A 153 -13.49 -5.53 -17.90
N GLU A 154 -13.60 -5.93 -19.16
CA GLU A 154 -13.40 -7.33 -19.56
C GLU A 154 -11.97 -7.81 -19.27
N GLN A 155 -10.95 -6.97 -19.52
CA GLN A 155 -9.57 -7.34 -19.20
C GLN A 155 -9.34 -7.44 -17.67
N ILE A 156 -9.79 -6.45 -16.90
CA ILE A 156 -9.58 -6.42 -15.44
C ILE A 156 -10.34 -7.54 -14.72
N LYS A 157 -11.50 -7.96 -15.25
CA LYS A 157 -12.31 -9.06 -14.71
C LYS A 157 -11.51 -10.37 -14.60
N TRP A 158 -10.70 -10.68 -15.61
CA TRP A 158 -9.86 -11.88 -15.66
C TRP A 158 -8.43 -11.65 -15.14
N PHE A 159 -8.07 -10.41 -14.80
CA PHE A 159 -6.74 -10.07 -14.31
C PHE A 159 -6.56 -10.48 -12.84
N ALA A 160 -5.81 -11.56 -12.60
CA ALA A 160 -5.39 -12.04 -11.30
C ALA A 160 -6.54 -12.28 -10.29
N GLY A 161 -6.21 -12.51 -9.01
CA GLY A 161 -7.17 -12.60 -7.91
C GLY A 161 -7.57 -11.23 -7.34
N LYS A 162 -8.68 -11.16 -6.59
CA LYS A 162 -9.16 -9.93 -5.94
C LYS A 162 -8.12 -9.32 -4.98
N GLN A 163 -7.33 -10.17 -4.33
CA GLN A 163 -6.25 -9.78 -3.42
C GLN A 163 -5.20 -8.94 -4.15
N ILE A 164 -4.79 -9.37 -5.34
CA ILE A 164 -3.84 -8.65 -6.19
C ILE A 164 -4.48 -7.35 -6.70
N ARG A 165 -5.70 -7.40 -7.23
CA ARG A 165 -6.38 -6.19 -7.75
C ARG A 165 -6.64 -5.11 -6.68
N ASN A 166 -6.79 -5.50 -5.42
CA ASN A 166 -6.99 -4.58 -4.30
C ASN A 166 -5.73 -3.76 -3.96
N VAL A 167 -4.54 -4.19 -4.39
CA VAL A 167 -3.27 -3.51 -4.08
C VAL A 167 -2.52 -3.07 -5.34
N ALA A 168 -2.66 -3.79 -6.45
CA ALA A 168 -2.05 -3.45 -7.73
C ALA A 168 -2.60 -2.10 -8.23
N SER A 169 -1.68 -1.23 -8.63
CA SER A 169 -1.98 0.10 -9.13
C SER A 169 -1.91 0.18 -10.65
N VAL A 170 -2.72 1.05 -11.26
CA VAL A 170 -2.74 1.30 -12.72
C VAL A 170 -1.36 1.68 -13.23
N GLY A 171 -0.71 2.68 -12.63
CA GLY A 171 0.62 3.13 -13.05
C GLY A 171 1.69 2.06 -12.85
N GLY A 172 1.60 1.29 -11.75
CA GLY A 172 2.47 0.13 -11.55
C GLY A 172 2.35 -0.90 -12.67
N ASN A 173 1.13 -1.26 -13.08
CA ASN A 173 0.90 -2.19 -14.18
C ASN A 173 1.47 -1.68 -15.51
N ILE A 174 1.24 -0.39 -15.84
CA ILE A 174 1.76 0.25 -17.05
C ILE A 174 3.30 0.30 -17.04
N CYS A 175 3.92 0.75 -15.94
CA CYS A 175 5.37 0.88 -15.84
C CYS A 175 6.11 -0.46 -15.79
N THR A 176 5.48 -1.51 -15.27
CA THR A 176 6.06 -2.86 -15.31
C THR A 176 6.18 -3.36 -16.75
N ALA A 177 5.21 -3.01 -17.62
CA ALA A 177 5.22 -3.38 -19.05
C ALA A 177 5.56 -4.86 -19.29
N SER A 178 4.93 -5.75 -18.50
CA SER A 178 5.11 -7.20 -18.64
C SER A 178 4.67 -7.64 -20.04
N PRO A 179 5.46 -8.49 -20.73
CA PRO A 179 5.06 -9.12 -22.00
C PRO A 179 3.80 -9.98 -21.87
#